data_AF-A0A2P6QKK4-F1
#
_entry.id   AF-A0A2P6QKK4-F1
#
_cell.length_a   1.000
_cell.length_b   1.000
_cell.length_c   1.000
_cell.angle_alpha   90.00
_cell.angle_beta   90.00
_cell.angle_gamma   90.00
#
_symmetry.space_group_name_H-M   'P 1'
#
loop_
_entity.id
_entity.type
_entity.pdbx_description
1 polymer ?
#
loop_
_entity_poly.entity_id
_entity_poly.type
_entity_poly.pdbx_seq_one_letter_code
_entity_poly.pdbx_strand_id
1 'polypeptide(L)'
;MSSSSKAFQWLSLVGIIWLQSINGTNTTFPAYSSQLKNSLSMSQIQINNLVFASDAGKLFGWFSGIAAIYLPLWLVLVIGSLLGLIGYGVQFLFVTNLISSPAYWQIFLLTMVAGNSVCWINTVCYVVSIRNFPLHQQVAVGLTTSYQGLSAKIYTDIVSAAFSSSPHKRAHAYLLLNSLLPLLVCAVVAPLVRNIDVGTGEPRNMATGFNLIFVITIATGIYAVITSLGL
;
A
#
# COMPACT_ATOMS: atom_id res chain seq x y z
N MET A 1 27.77 6.11 -18.90
CA MET A 1 27.07 5.88 -17.61
C MET A 1 25.62 6.38 -17.54
N SER A 2 25.04 7.00 -18.59
CA SER A 2 23.67 7.60 -18.51
C SER A 2 22.49 6.64 -18.76
N SER A 3 22.70 5.47 -19.37
CA SER A 3 21.61 4.51 -19.64
C SER A 3 21.20 3.71 -18.39
N SER A 4 22.17 3.29 -17.58
CA SER A 4 21.91 2.55 -16.33
C SER A 4 21.12 3.40 -15.31
N SER A 5 21.50 4.68 -15.12
CA SER A 5 20.79 5.60 -14.22
C SER A 5 19.31 5.78 -14.61
N LYS A 6 19.00 5.86 -15.91
CA LYS A 6 17.61 5.95 -16.41
C LYS A 6 16.82 4.68 -16.18
N ALA A 7 17.42 3.51 -16.41
CA ALA A 7 16.74 2.24 -16.15
C ALA A 7 16.37 2.13 -14.66
N PHE A 8 17.28 2.49 -13.76
CA PHE A 8 16.99 2.54 -12.32
C PHE A 8 15.90 3.57 -11.97
N GLN A 9 15.84 4.71 -12.66
CA GLN A 9 14.81 5.72 -12.46
C GLN A 9 13.41 5.18 -12.79
N TRP A 10 13.23 4.53 -13.95
CA TRP A 10 11.96 3.90 -14.31
C TRP A 10 11.65 2.68 -13.46
N LEU A 11 12.65 1.87 -13.08
CA LEU A 11 12.46 0.77 -12.14
C LEU A 11 12.03 1.26 -10.75
N SER A 12 12.55 2.40 -10.29
CA SER A 12 12.10 3.02 -9.04
C SER A 12 10.64 3.45 -9.13
N LEU A 13 10.19 3.99 -10.28
CA LEU A 13 8.78 4.32 -10.53
C LEU A 13 7.88 3.07 -10.49
N VAL A 14 8.29 1.99 -11.15
CA VAL A 14 7.57 0.72 -11.10
C VAL A 14 7.50 0.18 -9.66
N GLY A 15 8.60 0.25 -8.92
CA GLY A 15 8.65 -0.17 -7.52
C GLY A 15 7.67 0.61 -6.64
N ILE A 16 7.58 1.93 -6.78
CA ILE A 16 6.62 2.74 -6.01
C ILE A 16 5.17 2.55 -6.48
N ILE A 17 4.93 2.21 -7.76
CA ILE A 17 3.59 1.78 -8.24
C ILE A 17 3.17 0.48 -7.53
N TRP A 18 4.08 -0.48 -7.37
CA TRP A 18 3.79 -1.72 -6.64
C TRP A 18 3.52 -1.45 -5.16
N LEU A 19 4.30 -0.58 -4.52
CA LEU A 19 4.07 -0.17 -3.14
C LEU A 19 2.70 0.50 -2.96
N GLN A 20 2.32 1.44 -3.83
CA GLN A 20 0.99 2.06 -3.76
C GLN A 20 -0.14 1.07 -4.10
N SER A 21 0.11 0.10 -4.99
CA SER A 21 -0.89 -0.91 -5.33
C SER A 21 -1.29 -1.80 -4.15
N ILE A 22 -0.40 -2.01 -3.18
CA ILE A 22 -0.64 -2.87 -2.01
C ILE A 22 -0.88 -2.10 -0.70
N ASN A 23 -0.61 -0.80 -0.68
CA ASN A 23 -0.71 0.05 0.51
C ASN A 23 -2.13 0.62 0.74
N GLY A 24 -3.10 0.32 -0.15
CA GLY A 24 -4.51 0.72 -0.09
C GLY A 24 -5.35 -0.09 0.90
N THR A 25 -4.93 -0.13 2.15
CA THR A 25 -5.59 -0.95 3.17
C THR A 25 -6.96 -0.41 3.59
N ASN A 26 -7.16 0.91 3.55
CA ASN A 26 -8.45 1.56 3.86
C ASN A 26 -9.54 1.23 2.83
N THR A 27 -9.18 1.03 1.56
CA THR A 27 -10.14 0.66 0.50
C THR A 27 -10.48 -0.83 0.55
N THR A 28 -9.66 -1.64 1.24
CA THR A 28 -9.86 -3.08 1.43
C THR A 28 -10.70 -3.39 2.69
N PHE A 29 -10.88 -2.43 3.60
CA PHE A 29 -11.68 -2.56 4.82
C PHE A 29 -13.11 -3.08 4.58
N PRO A 30 -13.86 -2.60 3.57
CA PRO A 30 -15.18 -3.15 3.27
C PRO A 30 -15.17 -4.66 2.98
N ALA A 31 -14.12 -5.17 2.32
CA ALA A 31 -14.03 -6.57 1.86
C ALA A 31 -13.91 -7.60 3.01
N TYR A 32 -13.38 -7.20 4.18
CA TYR A 32 -13.28 -8.06 5.35
C TYR A 32 -14.15 -7.61 6.54
N SER A 33 -14.71 -6.40 6.50
CA SER A 33 -15.57 -5.83 7.56
C SER A 33 -16.73 -6.75 7.95
N SER A 34 -17.35 -7.43 6.98
CA SER A 34 -18.46 -8.36 7.22
C SER A 34 -18.04 -9.58 8.06
N GLN A 35 -16.79 -10.03 7.91
CA GLN A 35 -16.26 -11.16 8.68
C GLN A 35 -15.74 -10.76 10.05
N LEU A 36 -15.19 -9.55 10.21
CA LEU A 36 -14.94 -9.01 11.55
C LEU A 36 -16.25 -8.86 12.34
N LYS A 37 -17.32 -8.39 11.68
CA LYS A 37 -18.66 -8.30 12.29
C LYS A 37 -19.14 -9.66 12.83
N ASN A 38 -19.02 -10.69 12.01
CA ASN A 38 -19.53 -12.03 12.34
C ASN A 38 -18.59 -12.82 13.28
N SER A 39 -17.26 -12.66 13.16
CA SER A 39 -16.29 -13.45 13.93
C SER A 39 -15.94 -12.83 15.28
N LEU A 40 -16.05 -11.49 15.41
CA LEU A 40 -15.74 -10.77 16.65
C LEU A 40 -17.00 -10.18 17.31
N SER A 41 -18.19 -10.51 16.81
CA SER A 41 -19.50 -10.01 17.30
C SER A 41 -19.56 -8.49 17.44
N MET A 42 -18.89 -7.76 16.55
CA MET A 42 -18.75 -6.31 16.64
C MET A 42 -19.99 -5.57 16.13
N SER A 43 -20.34 -4.47 16.79
CA SER A 43 -21.39 -3.57 16.32
C SER A 43 -20.92 -2.71 15.14
N GLN A 44 -21.87 -2.17 14.37
CA GLN A 44 -21.55 -1.24 13.27
C GLN A 44 -20.78 0.00 13.76
N ILE A 45 -21.08 0.45 14.99
CA ILE A 45 -20.40 1.59 15.64
C ILE A 45 -18.92 1.25 15.88
N GLN A 46 -18.63 0.03 16.37
CA GLN A 46 -17.26 -0.43 16.58
C GLN A 46 -16.46 -0.51 15.28
N ILE A 47 -17.06 -1.01 14.20
CA ILE A 47 -16.45 -1.06 12.88
C ILE A 47 -16.15 0.35 12.35
N ASN A 48 -17.09 1.28 12.48
CA ASN A 48 -16.89 2.68 12.06
C ASN A 48 -15.76 3.35 12.85
N ASN A 49 -15.66 3.05 14.15
CA ASN A 49 -14.59 3.54 15.00
C ASN A 49 -13.21 2.97 14.62
N LEU A 50 -13.12 1.78 14.01
CA LEU A 50 -11.85 1.27 13.47
C LEU A 50 -11.39 2.04 12.23
N VAL A 51 -12.32 2.46 11.36
CA VAL A 51 -11.98 3.37 10.25
C VAL A 51 -11.42 4.67 10.79
N PHE A 52 -12.09 5.25 11.79
CA PHE A 52 -11.58 6.42 12.51
C PHE A 52 -10.21 6.18 13.14
N ALA A 53 -9.97 5.01 13.74
CA ALA A 53 -8.67 4.64 14.30
C ALA A 53 -7.58 4.65 13.24
N SER A 54 -7.83 4.06 12.07
CA SER A 54 -6.87 4.07 10.96
C SER A 54 -6.52 5.49 10.54
N ASP A 55 -7.52 6.36 10.38
CA ASP A 55 -7.29 7.76 10.02
C ASP A 55 -6.61 8.56 11.13
N ALA A 56 -6.92 8.28 12.40
CA ALA A 56 -6.18 8.84 13.54
C ALA A 56 -4.70 8.41 13.54
N GLY A 57 -4.40 7.17 13.15
CA GLY A 57 -3.04 6.69 12.93
C GLY A 57 -2.27 7.50 11.89
N LYS A 58 -2.94 7.95 10.83
CA LYS A 58 -2.35 8.80 9.79
C LYS A 58 -2.04 10.21 10.25
N LEU A 59 -2.71 10.72 11.30
CA LEU A 59 -2.36 12.01 11.90
C LEU A 59 -0.93 12.01 12.44
N PHE A 60 -0.41 10.84 12.84
CA PHE A 60 0.98 10.65 13.25
C PHE A 60 1.93 10.43 12.06
N GLY A 61 1.50 10.67 10.82
CA GLY A 61 2.33 10.53 9.62
C GLY A 61 3.47 11.54 9.51
N TRP A 62 3.46 12.63 10.29
CA TRP A 62 4.58 13.57 10.30
C TRP A 62 5.89 12.92 10.81
N PHE A 63 5.80 11.86 11.62
CA PHE A 63 6.97 11.08 12.04
C PHE A 63 7.70 10.44 10.86
N SER A 64 6.98 9.93 9.85
CA SER A 64 7.63 9.35 8.67
C SER A 64 8.31 10.41 7.82
N GLY A 65 7.74 11.62 7.76
CA GLY A 65 8.36 12.78 7.12
C GLY A 65 9.70 13.15 7.76
N ILE A 66 9.73 13.26 9.10
CA ILE A 66 10.97 13.51 9.84
C ILE A 66 11.96 12.37 9.65
N ALA A 67 11.51 11.11 9.74
CA ALA A 67 12.35 9.94 9.52
C ALA A 67 13.00 9.97 8.12
N ALA A 68 12.28 10.38 7.07
CA ALA A 68 12.82 10.50 5.71
C ALA A 68 13.86 11.61 5.52
N ILE A 69 13.97 12.55 6.46
CA ILE A 69 15.03 13.57 6.47
C ILE A 69 16.33 12.99 7.04
N TYR A 70 16.23 12.22 8.13
CA TYR A 70 17.41 11.75 8.88
C TYR A 70 17.85 10.31 8.55
N LEU A 71 16.95 9.48 8.03
CA LEU A 71 17.19 8.07 7.74
C LEU A 71 17.19 7.80 6.24
N PRO A 72 17.93 6.79 5.76
CA PRO A 72 17.87 6.39 4.37
C PRO A 72 16.47 5.82 4.04
N LEU A 73 15.98 6.10 2.83
CA LEU A 73 14.59 5.77 2.43
C LEU A 73 14.25 4.28 2.54
N TRP A 74 15.20 3.39 2.29
CA TRP A 74 14.99 1.95 2.46
C TRP A 74 14.65 1.59 3.91
N LEU A 75 15.25 2.27 4.88
CA LEU A 75 15.03 2.01 6.31
C LEU A 75 13.68 2.57 6.76
N VAL A 76 13.29 3.74 6.25
CA VAL A 76 11.93 4.29 6.43
C VAL A 76 10.88 3.33 5.86
N LEU A 77 11.14 2.75 4.69
CA LEU A 77 10.26 1.76 4.07
C LEU A 77 10.14 0.49 4.93
N VAL A 78 11.26 -0.01 5.46
CA VAL A 78 11.28 -1.17 6.36
C VAL A 78 10.48 -0.88 7.63
N ILE A 79 10.66 0.27 8.28
CA ILE A 79 9.89 0.66 9.46
C ILE A 79 8.39 0.67 9.14
N GLY A 80 7.99 1.30 8.03
CA GLY A 80 6.60 1.30 7.58
C GLY A 80 6.06 -0.11 7.41
N SER A 81 6.80 -0.98 6.70
CA SER A 81 6.39 -2.37 6.47
C SER A 81 6.25 -3.18 7.76
N LEU A 82 7.13 -2.96 8.75
CA LEU A 82 7.07 -3.62 10.05
C LEU A 82 5.87 -3.14 10.89
N LEU A 83 5.57 -1.85 10.85
CA LEU A 83 4.35 -1.30 11.48
C LEU A 83 3.09 -1.94 10.86
N GLY A 84 3.06 -2.08 9.53
CA GLY A 84 1.96 -2.74 8.82
C GLY A 84 1.84 -4.21 9.17
N LEU A 85 2.98 -4.93 9.22
CA LEU A 85 3.06 -6.33 9.63
C LEU A 85 2.53 -6.52 11.06
N ILE A 86 2.92 -5.66 12.00
CA ILE A 86 2.45 -5.72 13.40
C ILE A 86 0.95 -5.39 13.45
N GLY A 87 0.52 -4.31 12.80
CA GLY A 87 -0.89 -3.88 12.80
C GLY A 87 -1.84 -4.96 12.26
N TYR A 88 -1.60 -5.46 11.04
CA TYR A 88 -2.46 -6.45 10.40
C TYR A 88 -2.16 -7.89 10.83
N GLY A 89 -0.89 -8.23 11.08
CA GLY A 89 -0.48 -9.59 11.44
C GLY A 89 -0.97 -9.99 12.82
N VAL A 90 -0.90 -9.08 13.81
CA VAL A 90 -1.46 -9.35 15.14
C VAL A 90 -2.99 -9.46 15.07
N GLN A 91 -3.67 -8.62 14.28
CA GLN A 91 -5.11 -8.75 14.03
C GLN A 91 -5.47 -10.11 13.39
N PHE A 92 -4.66 -10.59 12.44
CA PHE A 92 -4.84 -11.90 11.82
C PHE A 92 -4.73 -13.06 12.84
N LEU A 93 -3.74 -13.02 13.74
CA LEU A 93 -3.56 -14.05 14.77
C LEU A 93 -4.76 -14.14 15.72
N PHE A 94 -5.39 -13.00 16.03
CA PHE A 94 -6.61 -12.97 16.83
C PHE A 94 -7.82 -13.55 16.09
N VAL A 95 -8.02 -13.17 14.83
CA VAL A 95 -9.15 -13.66 14.03
C VAL A 95 -9.05 -15.17 13.78
N THR A 96 -7.84 -15.71 13.67
CA THR A 96 -7.59 -17.15 13.51
C THR A 96 -7.67 -17.95 14.81
N ASN A 97 -8.01 -17.33 15.95
CA ASN A 97 -8.04 -17.95 17.28
C ASN A 97 -6.71 -18.61 17.69
N LEU A 98 -5.58 -18.18 17.12
CA LEU A 98 -4.25 -18.65 17.53
C LEU A 98 -3.81 -18.01 18.86
N ILE A 99 -4.40 -16.86 19.20
CA ILE A 99 -4.20 -16.13 20.46
C ILE A 99 -5.58 -15.80 21.04
N SER A 100 -5.69 -15.73 22.38
CA SER A 100 -6.92 -15.39 23.10
C SER A 100 -7.61 -14.13 22.57
N SER A 101 -8.94 -14.12 22.61
CA SER A 101 -9.79 -13.05 22.08
C SER A 101 -9.34 -11.66 22.57
N PRO A 102 -8.95 -10.74 21.66
CA PRO A 102 -8.43 -9.44 22.03
C PRO A 102 -9.54 -8.53 22.54
N ALA A 103 -9.17 -7.63 23.46
CA ALA A 103 -10.05 -6.54 23.85
C ALA A 103 -10.18 -5.53 22.68
N TYR A 104 -11.35 -4.90 22.55
CA TYR A 104 -11.63 -3.95 21.47
C TYR A 104 -10.58 -2.82 21.36
N TRP A 105 -10.07 -2.32 22.49
CA TRP A 105 -9.05 -1.27 22.49
C TRP A 105 -7.73 -1.72 21.82
N GLN A 106 -7.39 -3.01 21.90
CA GLN A 106 -6.19 -3.56 21.27
C GLN A 106 -6.35 -3.56 19.74
N ILE A 107 -7.52 -3.98 19.24
CA ILE A 107 -7.83 -3.91 17.81
C ILE A 107 -7.83 -2.46 17.33
N PHE A 108 -8.37 -1.54 18.13
CA PHE A 108 -8.35 -0.11 17.83
C PHE A 108 -6.92 0.41 17.67
N LEU A 109 -6.02 0.16 18.63
CA LEU A 109 -4.62 0.58 18.53
C LEU A 109 -3.87 -0.10 17.38
N LEU A 110 -4.07 -1.40 17.17
CA LEU A 110 -3.47 -2.11 16.03
C LEU A 110 -3.92 -1.49 14.70
N THR A 111 -5.18 -1.04 14.63
CA THR A 111 -5.71 -0.34 13.46
C THR A 111 -5.11 1.05 13.30
N MET A 112 -4.84 1.77 14.39
CA MET A 112 -4.06 3.03 14.32
C MET A 112 -2.63 2.78 13.82
N VAL A 113 -1.95 1.74 14.31
CA VAL A 113 -0.59 1.37 13.88
C VAL A 113 -0.57 1.00 12.41
N ALA A 114 -1.55 0.20 11.97
CA ALA A 114 -1.76 -0.12 10.57
C ALA A 114 -2.01 1.13 9.71
N GLY A 115 -2.86 2.05 10.15
CA GLY A 115 -3.07 3.34 9.48
C GLY A 115 -1.80 4.19 9.40
N ASN A 116 -0.98 4.19 10.46
CA ASN A 116 0.30 4.88 10.46
C ASN A 116 1.29 4.28 9.45
N SER A 117 1.35 2.95 9.34
CA SER A 117 2.24 2.26 8.38
C SER A 117 2.06 2.75 6.94
N VAL A 118 0.82 3.08 6.55
CA VAL A 118 0.47 3.62 5.23
C VAL A 118 1.18 4.95 4.98
N CYS A 119 1.28 5.82 5.99
CA CYS A 119 1.99 7.08 5.89
C CYS A 119 3.49 6.89 5.65
N TRP A 120 4.12 5.92 6.31
CA TRP A 120 5.54 5.64 6.13
C TRP A 120 5.87 5.21 4.70
N ILE A 121 5.09 4.28 4.15
CA ILE A 121 5.26 3.82 2.76
C ILE A 121 4.97 4.97 1.79
N ASN A 122 3.91 5.74 2.01
CA ASN A 122 3.56 6.89 1.16
C ASN A 122 4.66 7.97 1.16
N THR A 123 5.24 8.28 2.32
CA THR A 123 6.36 9.24 2.40
C THR A 123 7.50 8.80 1.50
N VAL A 124 7.89 7.52 1.56
CA VAL A 124 8.95 6.98 0.71
C VAL A 124 8.60 7.12 -0.77
N CYS A 125 7.39 6.72 -1.17
CA CYS A 125 6.92 6.85 -2.55
C CYS A 125 6.94 8.30 -3.05
N TYR A 126 6.51 9.26 -2.22
CA TYR A 126 6.50 10.67 -2.58
C TYR A 126 7.92 11.24 -2.68
N VAL A 127 8.81 10.93 -1.73
CA VAL A 127 10.20 11.40 -1.80
C VAL A 127 10.90 10.86 -3.06
N VAL A 128 10.69 9.59 -3.41
CA VAL A 128 11.23 9.01 -4.65
C VAL A 128 10.65 9.69 -5.88
N SER A 129 9.33 9.87 -5.98
CA SER A 129 8.70 10.54 -7.13
C SER A 129 9.23 11.97 -7.33
N ILE A 130 9.35 12.73 -6.24
CA ILE A 130 9.80 14.13 -6.27
C ILE A 130 11.27 14.21 -6.68
N ARG A 131 12.13 13.38 -6.08
CA ARG A 131 13.59 13.45 -6.31
C ARG A 131 14.00 12.82 -7.64
N ASN A 132 13.39 11.70 -8.01
CA ASN A 132 13.75 10.98 -9.23
C ASN A 132 13.05 11.57 -10.46
N PHE A 133 11.99 12.38 -10.34
CA PHE A 133 11.31 13.01 -11.48
C PHE A 133 11.06 14.50 -11.25
N PRO A 134 12.10 15.35 -11.09
CA PRO A 134 11.91 16.75 -10.70
C PRO A 134 11.03 17.56 -11.68
N LEU A 135 11.12 17.28 -12.99
CA LEU A 135 10.34 17.96 -14.03
C LEU A 135 8.89 17.43 -14.16
N HIS A 136 8.64 16.18 -13.73
CA HIS A 136 7.33 15.51 -13.85
C HIS A 136 6.83 14.97 -12.51
N GLN A 137 7.24 15.58 -11.40
CA GLN A 137 6.98 15.07 -10.04
C GLN A 137 5.48 14.94 -9.76
N GLN A 138 4.67 15.88 -10.25
CA GLN A 138 3.21 15.84 -10.08
C GLN A 138 2.59 14.68 -10.85
N VAL A 139 3.10 14.39 -12.04
CA VAL A 139 2.66 13.27 -12.86
C VAL A 139 3.04 11.95 -12.22
N ALA A 140 4.28 11.81 -11.75
CA ALA A 140 4.74 10.62 -11.05
C ALA A 140 3.96 10.37 -9.76
N VAL A 141 3.73 11.40 -8.94
CA VAL A 141 2.92 11.30 -7.72
C VAL A 141 1.48 10.94 -8.06
N GLY A 142 0.82 11.65 -9.00
CA GLY A 142 -0.57 11.37 -9.37
C GLY A 142 -0.77 9.98 -9.97
N LEU A 143 0.17 9.53 -10.79
CA LEU A 143 0.14 8.19 -11.38
C LEU A 143 0.26 7.12 -10.29
N THR A 144 1.25 7.26 -9.41
CA THR A 144 1.46 6.27 -8.34
C THR A 144 0.32 6.24 -7.33
N THR A 145 -0.25 7.39 -6.96
CA THR A 145 -1.42 7.44 -6.06
C THR A 145 -2.69 6.91 -6.71
N SER A 146 -2.83 6.94 -8.05
CA SER A 146 -3.99 6.32 -8.71
C SER A 146 -4.06 4.80 -8.48
N TYR A 147 -2.91 4.11 -8.39
CA TYR A 147 -2.84 2.68 -8.09
C TYR A 147 -3.26 2.34 -6.65
N GLN A 148 -3.12 3.28 -5.71
CA GLN A 148 -3.66 3.13 -4.35
C GLN A 148 -5.19 3.01 -4.35
N GLY A 149 -5.86 3.67 -5.31
CA GLY A 149 -7.31 3.52 -5.52
C GLY A 149 -7.69 2.13 -6.06
N LEU A 150 -6.80 1.51 -6.84
CA LEU A 150 -6.99 0.18 -7.42
C LEU A 150 -6.69 -0.96 -6.44
N SER A 151 -6.06 -0.69 -5.29
CA SER A 151 -5.65 -1.71 -4.32
C SER A 151 -6.77 -2.66 -3.93
N ALA A 152 -7.98 -2.16 -3.62
CA ALA A 152 -9.10 -3.00 -3.20
C ALA A 152 -9.45 -4.09 -4.22
N LYS A 153 -9.38 -3.75 -5.51
CA LYS A 153 -9.60 -4.70 -6.60
C LYS A 153 -8.46 -5.69 -6.71
N ILE A 154 -7.20 -5.22 -6.67
CA ILE A 154 -6.00 -6.07 -6.70
C ILE A 154 -6.05 -7.12 -5.58
N TYR A 155 -6.34 -6.71 -4.35
CA TYR A 155 -6.51 -7.63 -3.22
C TYR A 155 -7.65 -8.62 -3.46
N THR A 156 -8.77 -8.15 -4.02
CA THR A 156 -9.92 -9.02 -4.31
C THR A 156 -9.63 -10.06 -5.37
N ASP A 157 -8.92 -9.69 -6.43
CA ASP A 157 -8.54 -10.60 -7.51
C ASP A 157 -7.51 -11.63 -7.05
N ILE A 158 -6.54 -11.22 -6.22
CA ILE A 158 -5.56 -12.16 -5.63
C ILE A 158 -6.28 -13.17 -4.71
N VAL A 159 -7.16 -12.69 -3.83
CA VAL A 159 -7.87 -13.57 -2.89
C VAL A 159 -8.87 -14.47 -3.62
N SER A 160 -9.56 -13.99 -4.66
CA SER A 160 -10.49 -14.82 -5.43
C SER A 160 -9.77 -15.89 -6.24
N ALA A 161 -8.60 -15.59 -6.80
CA ALA A 161 -7.76 -16.55 -7.52
C ALA A 161 -7.15 -17.59 -6.58
N ALA A 162 -6.68 -17.19 -5.38
CA ALA A 162 -6.01 -18.09 -4.44
C ALA A 162 -6.96 -18.89 -3.54
N PHE A 163 -8.16 -18.36 -3.23
CA PHE A 163 -9.09 -18.94 -2.24
C PHE A 163 -10.53 -18.97 -2.77
N SER A 164 -10.79 -19.85 -3.74
CA SER A 164 -12.09 -20.01 -4.40
C SER A 164 -13.17 -20.76 -3.60
N SER A 165 -12.81 -21.44 -2.50
CA SER A 165 -13.63 -22.52 -1.94
C SER A 165 -14.35 -22.24 -0.61
N SER A 166 -14.22 -21.07 0.03
CA SER A 166 -15.03 -20.73 1.22
C SER A 166 -14.95 -19.24 1.61
N PRO A 167 -16.09 -18.56 1.91
CA PRO A 167 -16.09 -17.19 2.40
C PRO A 167 -15.18 -16.98 3.62
N HIS A 168 -15.24 -17.82 4.65
CA HIS A 168 -14.41 -17.68 5.86
C HIS A 168 -12.90 -17.75 5.60
N LYS A 169 -12.48 -18.57 4.63
CA LYS A 169 -11.06 -18.62 4.23
C LYS A 169 -10.60 -17.33 3.55
N ARG A 170 -11.52 -16.56 2.93
CA ARG A 170 -11.20 -15.33 2.22
C ARG A 170 -10.79 -14.18 3.16
N ALA A 171 -11.43 -13.94 4.32
CA ALA A 171 -10.96 -12.84 5.18
C ALA A 171 -9.66 -13.15 5.89
N HIS A 172 -9.45 -14.41 6.27
CA HIS A 172 -8.14 -14.87 6.77
C HIS A 172 -7.07 -14.60 5.71
N ALA A 173 -7.36 -14.93 4.43
CA ALA A 173 -6.48 -14.60 3.33
C ALA A 173 -6.28 -13.08 3.15
N TYR A 174 -7.32 -12.24 3.24
CA TYR A 174 -7.17 -10.78 3.13
C TYR A 174 -6.28 -10.19 4.23
N LEU A 175 -6.42 -10.62 5.48
CA LEU A 175 -5.60 -10.14 6.59
C LEU A 175 -4.15 -10.64 6.48
N LEU A 176 -3.95 -11.91 6.10
CA LEU A 176 -2.62 -12.46 5.84
C LEU A 176 -1.94 -11.78 4.65
N LEU A 177 -2.69 -11.49 3.58
CA LEU A 177 -2.18 -10.74 2.42
C LEU A 177 -1.80 -9.31 2.84
N ASN A 178 -2.65 -8.61 3.59
CA ASN A 178 -2.36 -7.25 4.10
C ASN A 178 -1.14 -7.22 5.04
N SER A 179 -0.82 -8.33 5.70
CA SER A 179 0.34 -8.42 6.58
C SER A 179 1.63 -8.75 5.81
N LEU A 180 1.62 -9.80 4.99
CA LEU A 180 2.82 -10.30 4.32
C LEU A 180 3.13 -9.61 3.00
N LEU A 181 2.13 -9.23 2.21
CA LEU A 181 2.34 -8.68 0.89
C LEU A 181 3.07 -7.32 0.94
N PRO A 182 2.71 -6.36 1.82
CA PRO A 182 3.49 -5.14 2.00
C PRO A 182 4.94 -5.41 2.38
N LEU A 183 5.21 -6.36 3.28
CA LEU A 183 6.56 -6.72 3.68
C LEU A 183 7.39 -7.27 2.53
N LEU A 184 6.84 -8.22 1.77
CA LEU A 184 7.53 -8.85 0.64
C LEU A 184 7.84 -7.85 -0.46
N VAL A 185 6.87 -7.00 -0.84
CA VAL A 185 7.11 -5.98 -1.86
C VAL A 185 8.06 -4.91 -1.36
N CYS A 186 7.98 -4.50 -0.08
CA CYS A 186 8.96 -3.59 0.51
C CYS A 186 10.37 -4.18 0.44
N ALA A 187 10.57 -5.47 0.72
CA ALA A 187 11.88 -6.11 0.62
C ALA A 187 12.44 -6.11 -0.81
N VAL A 188 11.58 -6.37 -1.81
CA VAL A 188 11.96 -6.34 -3.24
C VAL A 188 12.24 -4.92 -3.73
N VAL A 189 11.46 -3.94 -3.26
CA VAL A 189 11.53 -2.55 -3.74
C VAL A 189 12.58 -1.73 -2.98
N ALA A 190 12.93 -2.08 -1.73
CA ALA A 190 13.95 -1.42 -0.91
C ALA A 190 15.27 -1.10 -1.65
N PRO A 191 15.88 -2.01 -2.45
CA PRO A 191 17.10 -1.68 -3.21
C PRO A 191 16.87 -0.65 -4.33
N LEU A 192 15.64 -0.53 -4.84
CA LEU A 192 15.23 0.40 -5.91
C LEU A 192 14.90 1.81 -5.38
N VAL A 193 14.53 1.91 -4.10
CA VAL A 193 14.24 3.18 -3.41
C VAL A 193 15.54 3.87 -3.01
N ARG A 194 16.24 4.42 -4.00
CA ARG A 194 17.45 5.24 -3.78
C ARG A 194 17.28 6.57 -4.51
N ASN A 195 17.91 7.61 -3.97
CA ASN A 195 18.04 8.88 -4.68
C ASN A 195 18.94 8.63 -5.89
N ILE A 196 18.38 8.82 -7.09
CA ILE A 196 19.15 8.70 -8.33
C ILE A 196 19.56 10.12 -8.72
N ASP A 197 20.86 10.32 -8.97
CA ASP A 197 21.34 11.59 -9.49
C ASP A 197 20.89 11.72 -10.95
N VAL A 198 19.79 12.46 -11.14
CA VAL A 198 19.25 12.77 -12.44
C VAL A 198 19.95 14.05 -12.90
N GLY A 199 20.98 13.90 -13.73
CA GLY A 199 21.68 15.03 -14.35
C GLY A 199 20.70 16.04 -14.97
N THR A 200 21.12 17.30 -15.04
CA THR A 200 20.29 18.51 -15.24
C THR A 200 19.59 18.68 -16.62
N GLY A 201 19.39 17.62 -17.39
CA GLY A 201 18.76 17.67 -18.72
C GLY A 201 17.50 16.84 -18.83
N GLU A 202 16.42 17.44 -19.35
CA GLU A 202 15.18 16.73 -19.70
C GLU A 202 15.46 15.72 -20.83
N PRO A 203 15.31 14.40 -20.61
CA PRO A 203 15.55 13.44 -21.65
C PRO A 203 14.40 13.43 -22.64
N ARG A 204 14.74 13.51 -23.94
CA ARG A 204 13.86 13.60 -25.13
C ARG A 204 12.68 12.61 -25.20
N ASN A 205 12.64 11.58 -24.35
CA ASN A 205 11.65 10.50 -24.37
C ASN A 205 10.83 10.38 -23.06
N MET A 206 10.95 11.29 -22.09
CA MET A 206 10.25 11.15 -20.79
C MET A 206 8.73 11.26 -20.94
N ALA A 207 8.26 12.19 -21.77
CA ALA A 207 6.83 12.34 -22.08
C ALA A 207 6.22 11.08 -22.72
N THR A 208 6.95 10.43 -23.64
CA THR A 208 6.50 9.16 -24.25
C THR A 208 6.39 8.04 -23.20
N GLY A 209 7.35 7.95 -22.28
CA GLY A 209 7.30 6.98 -21.18
C GLY A 209 6.09 7.19 -20.27
N PHE A 210 5.84 8.43 -19.82
CA PHE A 210 4.67 8.73 -19.01
C PHE A 210 3.35 8.48 -19.75
N ASN A 211 3.25 8.85 -21.02
CA ASN A 211 2.07 8.56 -21.84
C ASN A 211 1.79 7.06 -21.93
N LEU A 212 2.83 6.23 -22.08
CA LEU A 212 2.68 4.78 -22.10
C LEU A 212 2.18 4.23 -20.75
N ILE A 213 2.74 4.67 -19.62
CA ILE A 213 2.27 4.23 -18.30
C ILE A 213 0.85 4.75 -18.03
N PHE A 214 0.50 5.96 -18.49
CA PHE A 214 -0.88 6.46 -18.41
C PHE A 214 -1.87 5.59 -19.17
N VAL A 215 -1.55 5.21 -20.41
CA VAL A 215 -2.39 4.30 -21.21
C VAL A 215 -2.57 2.96 -20.48
N ILE A 216 -1.49 2.39 -19.94
CA ILE A 216 -1.55 1.15 -19.15
C ILE A 216 -2.44 1.34 -17.90
N THR A 217 -2.30 2.46 -17.21
CA THR A 217 -3.07 2.77 -15.98
C THR A 217 -4.56 2.92 -16.30
N ILE A 218 -4.91 3.63 -17.39
CA ILE A 218 -6.29 3.77 -17.86
C ILE A 218 -6.86 2.40 -18.26
N ALA A 219 -6.11 1.62 -19.04
CA ALA A 219 -6.54 0.27 -19.43
C ALA A 219 -6.78 -0.64 -18.22
N THR A 220 -5.87 -0.60 -17.24
CA THR A 220 -5.98 -1.35 -15.99
C THR A 220 -7.19 -0.90 -15.17
N GLY A 221 -7.44 0.42 -15.09
CA GLY A 221 -8.61 0.98 -14.42
C GLY A 221 -9.93 0.58 -15.09
N ILE A 222 -10.01 0.64 -16.42
CA ILE A 222 -11.19 0.20 -17.18
C ILE A 222 -11.42 -1.29 -16.95
N TYR A 223 -10.39 -2.12 -17.06
CA TYR A 223 -10.48 -3.56 -16.79
C TYR A 223 -10.97 -3.85 -15.36
N ALA A 224 -10.43 -3.14 -14.37
CA ALA A 224 -10.83 -3.25 -12.97
C ALA A 224 -12.33 -2.90 -12.78
N VAL A 225 -12.83 -1.89 -13.48
CA VAL A 225 -14.25 -1.51 -13.43
C VAL A 225 -15.14 -2.56 -14.10
N ILE A 226 -14.81 -2.97 -15.33
CA ILE A 226 -15.59 -3.96 -16.10
C ILE A 226 -15.74 -5.26 -15.31
N THR A 227 -14.62 -5.81 -14.82
CA THR A 227 -14.63 -7.06 -14.05
C THR A 227 -15.30 -6.91 -12.68
N SER A 228 -15.45 -5.70 -12.15
CA SER A 228 -16.21 -5.46 -10.91
C SER A 228 -17.71 -5.42 -11.15
N LEU A 229 -18.14 -5.12 -12.37
CA LEU A 229 -19.55 -5.11 -12.79
C LEU A 229 -20.06 -6.51 -13.18
N GLY A 230 -19.20 -7.54 -13.18
CA GLY A 230 -19.58 -8.92 -13.51
C GLY A 230 -19.84 -9.16 -15.01
N LEU A 231 -19.29 -8.29 -15.87
CA LEU A 231 -19.25 -8.44 -17.33
C LEU A 231 -18.09 -9.32 -17.78
#